data_AF-A0A2P2LXJ3-F1
#
_entry.id   AF-A0A2P2LXJ3-F1
#
_cell.length_a   1.000
_cell.length_b   1.000
_cell.length_c   1.000
_cell.angle_alpha   90.00
_cell.angle_beta   90.00
_cell.angle_gamma   90.00
#
_symmetry.space_group_name_H-M   'P 1'
#
loop_
_entity.id
_entity.type
_entity.pdbx_description
1 polymer ?
#
loop_
_entity_poly.entity_id
_entity_poly.type
_entity_poly.pdbx_seq_one_letter_code
_entity_poly.pdbx_strand_id
1 'polypeptide(L)'
;MDCHFSRHFMEARIPFISFLSSGQLWVDIYGESRALTEAGLEAWRMRDDSLMEAKEFVREGKNSYRVSLEGVNQNEMVLSYMGTVLVKVYSWR
;
A
#
# COMPACT_ATOMS: atom_id res chain seq x y z
N MET A 1 -9.13 -19.19 -13.58
CA MET A 1 -8.71 -17.80 -13.83
C MET A 1 -7.23 -17.76 -13.53
N ASP A 2 -6.42 -17.92 -14.56
CA ASP A 2 -4.96 -17.95 -14.42
C ASP A 2 -4.46 -16.51 -14.35
N CYS A 3 -4.09 -16.09 -13.14
CA CYS A 3 -3.47 -14.79 -12.91
C CYS A 3 -2.01 -14.88 -13.35
N HIS A 4 -1.72 -14.43 -14.57
CA HIS A 4 -0.35 -14.19 -15.03
C HIS A 4 0.23 -12.97 -14.31
N PHE A 5 0.67 -13.18 -13.06
CA PHE A 5 1.49 -12.21 -12.36
C PHE A 5 2.86 -12.12 -13.06
N SER A 6 3.23 -10.90 -13.44
CA SER A 6 4.54 -10.63 -14.05
C SER A 6 5.65 -10.99 -13.06
N ARG A 7 6.71 -11.63 -13.57
CA ARG A 7 7.81 -12.21 -12.76
C ARG A 7 8.53 -11.18 -11.87
N HIS A 8 8.38 -9.89 -12.18
CA HIS A 8 8.93 -8.78 -11.39
C HIS A 8 8.29 -8.62 -10.01
N PHE A 9 7.06 -9.11 -9.79
CA PHE A 9 6.40 -9.06 -8.48
C PHE A 9 6.82 -10.19 -7.53
N MET A 10 7.51 -11.24 -8.02
CA MET A 10 7.91 -12.36 -7.17
C MET A 10 9.12 -12.06 -6.27
N GLU A 11 9.88 -10.98 -6.54
CA GLU A 11 11.03 -10.59 -5.70
C GLU A 11 10.64 -9.70 -4.52
N ALA A 12 9.41 -9.20 -4.48
CA ALA A 12 8.87 -8.57 -3.28
C ALA A 12 8.44 -9.68 -2.32
N ARG A 13 9.22 -9.88 -1.26
CA ARG A 13 8.80 -10.65 -0.08
C ARG A 13 7.38 -10.22 0.28
N ILE A 14 6.47 -11.18 0.18
CA ILE A 14 5.05 -11.15 0.53
C ILE A 14 4.68 -9.86 1.28
N PRO A 15 4.05 -8.87 0.63
CA PRO A 15 3.34 -7.87 1.41
C PRO A 15 2.27 -8.65 2.16
N PHE A 16 2.22 -8.51 3.49
CA PHE A 16 1.13 -9.05 4.29
C PHE A 16 -0.18 -8.42 3.76
N ILE A 17 -0.80 -9.09 2.81
CA ILE A 17 -2.17 -8.80 2.39
C ILE A 17 -3.03 -9.43 3.47
N SER A 18 -3.36 -8.65 4.51
CA SER A 18 -4.46 -8.98 5.41
C SER A 18 -5.77 -8.82 4.62
N PHE A 19 -6.05 -9.77 3.74
CA PHE A 19 -7.40 -10.00 3.22
C PHE A 19 -8.17 -10.72 4.33
N LEU A 20 -8.71 -9.96 5.26
CA LEU A 20 -9.71 -10.47 6.20
C LEU A 20 -10.99 -9.68 6.02
N SER A 21 -11.98 -10.43 5.55
CA SER A 21 -13.36 -10.07 5.35
C SER A 21 -13.94 -9.16 6.44
N SER A 22 -14.71 -8.18 5.98
CA SER A 22 -15.66 -7.35 6.72
C SER A 22 -15.07 -6.25 7.60
N GLY A 23 -15.36 -5.00 7.20
CA GLY A 23 -15.67 -3.77 7.95
C GLY A 23 -14.95 -3.37 9.25
N GLN A 24 -14.48 -4.31 10.07
CA GLN A 24 -14.01 -4.06 11.44
C GLN A 24 -12.48 -3.94 11.57
N LEU A 25 -11.71 -4.26 10.54
CA LEU A 25 -10.23 -4.34 10.59
C LEU A 25 -9.52 -3.07 10.06
N TRP A 26 -10.15 -1.89 10.17
CA TRP A 26 -9.53 -0.63 9.76
C TRP A 26 -8.83 0.11 10.90
N VAL A 27 -9.12 -0.27 12.15
CA VAL A 27 -8.75 0.51 13.34
C VAL A 27 -7.35 0.18 13.88
N ASP A 28 -6.75 -0.97 13.56
CA ASP A 28 -5.48 -1.39 14.20
C ASP A 28 -4.19 -1.07 13.43
N ILE A 29 -4.27 -0.54 12.21
CA ILE A 29 -3.06 -0.31 11.40
C ILE A 29 -2.22 0.87 11.94
N TYR A 30 -2.86 1.86 12.59
CA TYR A 30 -2.15 2.98 13.21
C TYR A 30 -1.36 2.59 14.46
N GLY A 31 -1.83 1.61 15.23
CA GLY A 31 -1.08 1.06 16.36
C GLY A 31 0.13 0.23 15.92
N GLU A 32 -0.02 -0.48 14.80
CA GLU A 32 0.99 -1.37 14.25
C GLU A 32 2.23 -0.63 13.72
N SER A 33 2.08 0.50 13.04
CA SER A 33 3.22 1.27 12.49
C SER A 33 4.22 1.72 13.56
N ARG A 34 3.72 2.18 14.72
CA ARG A 34 4.57 2.56 15.85
C ARG A 34 5.22 1.33 16.49
N ALA A 35 4.47 0.24 16.65
CA ALA A 35 5.01 -1.01 17.18
C ALA A 35 6.12 -1.61 16.28
N LEU A 36 5.99 -1.48 14.96
CA LEU A 36 7.02 -1.94 14.00
C LEU A 36 8.30 -1.10 14.11
N THR A 37 8.16 0.21 14.31
CA THR A 37 9.32 1.10 14.57
C THR A 37 9.99 0.77 15.92
N GLU A 38 9.19 0.54 16.97
CA GLU A 38 9.68 0.12 18.29
C GLU A 38 10.34 -1.28 18.24
N ALA A 39 9.91 -2.14 17.31
CA ALA A 39 10.54 -3.42 17.00
C ALA A 39 11.82 -3.31 16.14
N GLY A 40 12.24 -2.09 15.79
CA GLY A 40 13.48 -1.81 15.07
C GLY A 40 13.38 -1.88 13.54
N LEU A 41 12.17 -1.94 12.98
CA LEU A 41 11.97 -1.84 11.53
C LEU A 41 12.01 -0.39 11.08
N GLU A 42 12.68 -0.16 9.94
CA GLU A 42 12.83 1.18 9.39
C GLU A 42 11.86 1.41 8.21
N ALA A 43 11.24 2.58 8.19
CA ALA A 43 10.35 2.99 7.11
C ALA A 43 11.12 3.03 5.77
N TRP A 44 10.76 2.13 4.85
CA TRP A 44 11.45 1.98 3.57
C TRP A 44 10.68 2.69 2.46
N ARG A 45 11.31 3.71 1.87
CA ARG A 45 10.71 4.53 0.82
C ARG A 45 10.24 3.68 -0.36
N MET A 46 8.99 3.87 -0.75
CA MET A 46 8.46 3.26 -1.95
C MET A 46 9.05 3.94 -3.19
N ARG A 47 9.25 3.15 -4.24
CA ARG A 47 9.81 3.63 -5.50
C ARG A 47 8.74 4.38 -6.30
N ASP A 48 9.16 5.42 -7.01
CA ASP A 48 8.28 6.21 -7.86
C ASP A 48 7.70 5.40 -9.03
N ASP A 49 8.42 4.37 -9.51
CA ASP A 49 7.93 3.45 -10.55
C ASP A 49 6.68 2.68 -10.10
N SER A 50 6.65 2.28 -8.84
CA SER A 50 5.57 1.51 -8.22
C SER A 50 4.35 2.41 -7.99
N LEU A 51 4.56 3.70 -7.68
CA LEU A 51 3.50 4.71 -7.65
C LEU A 51 2.90 4.92 -9.04
N MET A 52 3.73 5.02 -10.08
CA MET A 52 3.28 5.23 -11.45
C MET A 52 2.45 4.03 -11.95
N GLU A 53 2.93 2.81 -11.72
CA GLU A 53 2.19 1.59 -12.05
C GLU A 53 0.83 1.53 -11.35
N ALA A 54 0.77 1.87 -10.05
CA ALA A 54 -0.48 1.90 -9.30
C ALA A 54 -1.47 2.95 -9.86
N LYS A 55 -0.99 4.14 -10.23
CA LYS A 55 -1.81 5.19 -10.86
C LYS A 55 -2.36 4.74 -12.21
N GLU A 56 -1.55 4.08 -13.03
CA GLU A 56 -1.98 3.51 -14.31
C GLU A 56 -3.03 2.40 -14.11
N PHE A 57 -2.81 1.51 -13.15
CA PHE A 57 -3.72 0.42 -12.82
C PHE A 57 -5.12 0.92 -12.45
N VAL A 58 -5.19 1.92 -11.57
CA VAL A 58 -6.48 2.53 -11.20
C VAL A 58 -6.98 3.52 -12.24
N ARG A 59 -6.24 3.77 -13.33
CA ARG A 59 -6.58 4.75 -14.37
C ARG A 59 -6.86 6.14 -13.78
N GLU A 60 -5.98 6.58 -12.89
CA GLU A 60 -6.08 7.87 -12.21
C GLU A 60 -6.30 9.00 -13.24
N GLY A 61 -7.24 9.90 -12.94
CA GLY A 61 -7.66 10.98 -13.85
C GLY A 61 -8.81 10.61 -14.81
N LYS A 62 -9.10 9.31 -15.01
CA LYS A 62 -10.30 8.85 -15.75
C LYS A 62 -11.45 8.44 -14.83
N ASN A 63 -11.19 8.32 -13.53
CA ASN A 63 -12.19 8.01 -12.51
C ASN A 63 -11.84 8.74 -11.21
N SER A 64 -12.62 8.47 -10.16
CA SER A 64 -12.46 9.11 -8.86
C SER A 64 -11.45 8.45 -7.92
N TYR A 65 -10.73 7.43 -8.38
CA TYR A 65 -9.64 6.84 -7.61
C TYR A 65 -8.40 7.74 -7.68
N ARG A 66 -7.67 7.79 -6.57
CA ARG A 66 -6.39 8.50 -6.47
C ARG A 66 -5.39 7.67 -5.66
N VAL A 67 -4.14 7.65 -6.11
CA VAL A 67 -3.00 7.01 -5.45
C VAL A 67 -1.95 8.05 -5.08
N SER A 68 -1.55 8.05 -3.81
CA SER A 68 -0.51 8.93 -3.25
C SER A 68 0.54 8.13 -2.48
N LEU A 69 1.75 8.68 -2.39
CA LEU A 69 2.73 8.28 -1.38
C LEU A 69 2.60 9.21 -0.18
N GLU A 70 2.51 8.61 1.00
CA GLU A 70 2.34 9.26 2.29
C GLU A 70 3.27 8.61 3.32
N GLY A 71 3.08 8.93 4.61
CA GLY A 71 3.86 8.36 5.70
C GLY A 71 5.28 8.93 5.81
N VAL A 72 6.05 8.35 6.72
CA VAL A 72 7.44 8.77 6.96
C VAL A 72 8.31 8.27 5.82
N ASN A 73 9.09 9.17 5.21
CA ASN A 73 9.96 8.82 4.08
C ASN A 73 9.20 8.21 2.88
N GLN A 74 7.92 8.55 2.69
CA GLN A 74 7.10 8.01 1.58
C GLN A 74 7.02 6.48 1.59
N ASN A 75 6.97 5.89 2.78
CA ASN A 75 6.88 4.44 2.96
C ASN A 75 5.44 3.90 2.90
N GLU A 76 4.44 4.77 2.80
CA GLU A 76 3.03 4.41 2.72
C GLU A 76 2.49 4.74 1.32
N MET A 77 1.77 3.81 0.69
CA MET A 77 0.99 4.06 -0.52
C MET A 77 -0.49 4.00 -0.17
N VAL A 78 -1.21 5.06 -0.53
CA VAL A 78 -2.61 5.26 -0.15
C VAL A 78 -3.47 5.28 -1.41
N LEU A 79 -4.45 4.38 -1.46
CA LEU A 79 -5.53 4.41 -2.44
C LEU A 79 -6.74 5.09 -1.80
N SER A 80 -7.29 6.08 -2.49
CA SER A 80 -8.51 6.77 -2.08
C SER A 80 -9.55 6.82 -3.21
N TYR A 81 -10.82 6.93 -2.85
CA TYR A 81 -11.94 7.15 -3.76
C TYR A 81 -12.75 8.36 -3.27
N MET A 82 -12.87 9.38 -4.12
CA MET A 82 -13.58 10.63 -3.75
C MET A 82 -13.09 11.22 -2.42
N GLY A 83 -11.78 11.13 -2.16
CA GLY A 83 -11.16 11.62 -0.92
C GLY A 83 -11.29 10.68 0.29
N THR A 84 -12.02 9.57 0.18
CA THR A 84 -12.09 8.53 1.23
C THR A 84 -10.97 7.53 1.04
N VAL A 85 -10.14 7.31 2.07
CA VAL A 85 -9.08 6.28 2.03
C VAL A 85 -9.71 4.89 2.00
N LEU A 86 -9.30 4.09 1.03
CA LEU A 86 -9.78 2.73 0.81
C LEU A 86 -8.76 1.67 1.15
N VAL A 87 -7.46 1.91 0.93
CA VAL A 87 -6.38 0.96 1.21
C VAL A 87 -5.12 1.75 1.55
N LYS A 88 -4.33 1.24 2.49
CA LYS A 88 -2.97 1.70 2.81
C LYS A 88 -2.02 0.51 2.73
N VAL A 89 -0.89 0.70 2.06
CA VAL A 89 0.18 -0.29 1.97
C VAL A 89 1.43 0.33 2.56
N TYR A 90 2.14 -0.42 3.40
CA TYR A 90 3.36 0.06 4.05
C TYR A 90 4.59 -0.74 3.60
N SER A 91 5.73 -0.07 3.56
CA SER A 91 7.02 -0.65 3.23
C SER A 91 8.01 -0.42 4.38
N TRP A 92 8.66 -1.50 4.81
CA TRP A 92 9.57 -1.54 5.95
C TRP A 92 10.79 -2.40 5.60
N ARG A 93 11.95 -2.12 6.21
CA ARG A 93 13.19 -2.88 6.07
C ARG A 93 13.71 -3.35 7.42
#